data_AF-A0A816VTW3-F1
#
_entry.id   AF-A0A816VTW3-F1
#
_cell.length_a   1.000
_cell.length_b   1.000
_cell.length_c   1.000
_cell.angle_alpha   90.00
_cell.angle_beta   90.00
_cell.angle_gamma   90.00
#
_symmetry.space_group_name_H-M   'P 1'
#
loop_
_entity.id
_entity.type
_entity.pdbx_description
1 polymer ?
#
loop_
_entity_poly.entity_id
_entity_poly.type
_entity_poly.pdbx_seq_one_letter_code
_entity_poly.pdbx_strand_id
1 'polypeptide(L)'
;MHITQGDLERKAVIVSWVTQKARGSNTVLYWKDHSCKMLKAHGKSKTYKFYNYTSNHIHHCTLRNLEYDTKYDYMVGVRQTERKFWFFTPPKPGPDVPYMFGLIGNCVLKTN
;
A
#
# COMPACT_ATOMS: atom_id res chain seq x y z
N MET A 1 6.50 -0.17 5.60
CA MET A 1 5.33 -0.30 4.71
C MET A 1 5.06 1.09 4.16
N HIS A 2 4.66 1.21 2.90
CA HIS A 2 4.19 2.47 2.33
C HIS A 2 3.08 2.20 1.30
N ILE A 3 2.29 3.23 1.01
CA ILE A 3 1.27 3.21 -0.03
C ILE A 3 1.43 4.41 -0.96
N THR A 4 0.91 4.30 -2.18
CA THR A 4 0.83 5.42 -3.14
C THR A 4 -0.36 5.24 -4.09
N GLN A 5 -0.76 6.31 -4.78
CA GLN A 5 -1.80 6.26 -5.80
C GLN A 5 -1.38 5.30 -6.94
N GLY A 6 -2.31 4.47 -7.39
CA GLY A 6 -2.03 3.35 -8.31
C GLY A 6 -2.60 3.49 -9.72
N ASP A 7 -3.37 4.55 -9.99
CA ASP A 7 -4.00 4.84 -11.27
C ASP A 7 -4.25 6.35 -11.46
N LEU A 8 -4.59 6.77 -12.67
CA LEU A 8 -4.92 8.16 -12.97
C LEU A 8 -6.29 8.57 -12.39
N GLU A 9 -7.23 7.62 -12.34
CA GLU A 9 -8.61 7.86 -11.89
C GLU A 9 -8.75 7.95 -10.37
N ARG A 10 -7.69 7.65 -9.60
CA ARG A 10 -7.69 7.62 -8.13
C ARG A 10 -8.55 6.50 -7.52
N LYS A 11 -8.73 5.40 -8.24
CA LYS A 11 -9.47 4.20 -7.81
C LYS A 11 -8.55 3.02 -7.53
N ALA A 12 -7.23 3.25 -7.52
CA ALA A 12 -6.25 2.26 -7.18
C ALA A 12 -5.21 2.78 -6.18
N VAL A 13 -4.73 1.87 -5.34
CA VAL A 13 -3.64 2.11 -4.39
C VAL A 13 -2.62 1.00 -4.53
N ILE A 14 -1.34 1.38 -4.65
CA ILE A 14 -0.23 0.43 -4.61
C ILE A 14 0.23 0.31 -3.16
N VAL A 15 0.08 -0.89 -2.60
CA VAL A 15 0.56 -1.24 -1.26
C VAL A 15 1.91 -1.94 -1.39
N SER A 16 2.89 -1.44 -0.65
CA SER A 16 4.26 -1.94 -0.67
C SER A 16 4.79 -2.26 0.72
N TRP A 17 5.40 -3.43 0.87
CA TRP A 17 5.99 -3.87 2.14
C TRP A 17 7.21 -4.77 1.91
N VAL A 18 7.96 -5.01 2.97
CA VAL A 18 9.18 -5.83 2.93
C VAL A 18 9.07 -6.96 3.94
N THR A 19 9.45 -8.18 3.55
CA THR A 19 9.55 -9.35 4.45
C THR A 19 11.02 -9.77 4.61
N GLN A 20 11.44 -10.05 5.85
CA GLN A 20 12.87 -10.13 6.21
C GLN A 20 13.52 -11.49 5.96
N LYS A 21 12.83 -12.61 6.25
CA LYS A 21 13.43 -13.96 6.21
C LYS A 21 13.01 -14.77 4.99
N ALA A 22 11.72 -15.06 4.87
CA ALA A 22 11.16 -15.82 3.76
C ALA A 22 10.47 -14.88 2.78
N ARG A 23 10.26 -15.34 1.54
CA ARG A 23 9.61 -14.56 0.46
C ARG A 23 8.28 -13.95 0.86
N GLY A 24 7.57 -14.51 1.85
CA GLY A 24 6.31 -13.94 2.28
C GLY A 24 5.14 -14.31 1.36
N SER A 25 3.94 -13.99 1.84
CA SER A 25 2.76 -13.92 0.99
C SER A 25 2.77 -12.60 0.22
N ASN A 26 2.48 -12.63 -1.09
CA ASN A 26 2.22 -11.42 -1.89
C ASN A 26 0.76 -10.96 -1.77
N THR A 27 0.00 -11.50 -0.82
CA THR A 27 -1.43 -11.24 -0.70
C THR A 27 -1.67 -10.01 0.15
N VAL A 28 -2.57 -9.15 -0.31
CA VAL A 28 -3.22 -8.12 0.50
C VAL A 28 -4.68 -8.49 0.66
N LEU A 29 -5.15 -8.56 1.90
CA LEU A 29 -6.58 -8.62 2.22
C LEU A 29 -7.05 -7.21 2.51
N TYR A 30 -8.20 -6.80 2.00
CA TYR A 30 -8.71 -5.45 2.19
C TYR A 30 -10.23 -5.44 2.18
N TRP A 31 -10.83 -4.49 2.89
CA TRP A 31 -12.27 -4.34 2.97
C TRP A 31 -12.61 -2.89 3.21
N LYS A 32 -13.81 -2.52 2.75
CA LYS A 32 -14.39 -1.22 3.05
C LYS A 32 -14.77 -1.19 4.52
N ASP A 33 -14.61 -0.03 5.16
CA ASP A 33 -15.13 0.17 6.51
C ASP A 33 -16.63 -0.21 6.58
N HIS A 34 -17.03 -0.87 7.66
CA HIS A 34 -18.37 -1.43 7.86
C HIS A 34 -18.87 -2.46 6.81
N SER A 35 -18.00 -2.99 5.95
CA SER A 35 -18.37 -4.07 5.03
C SER A 35 -18.09 -5.45 5.61
N CYS A 36 -19.04 -6.37 5.46
CA CYS A 36 -18.83 -7.79 5.76
C CYS A 36 -18.03 -8.52 4.67
N LYS A 37 -17.72 -7.86 3.54
CA LYS A 37 -17.04 -8.48 2.39
C LYS A 37 -15.55 -8.15 2.40
N MET A 38 -14.74 -9.15 2.69
CA MET A 38 -13.29 -9.07 2.54
C MET A 38 -12.88 -9.41 1.10
N LEU A 39 -12.09 -8.53 0.50
CA LEU A 39 -11.51 -8.68 -0.82
C LEU A 39 -10.04 -9.10 -0.70
N LYS A 40 -9.53 -9.67 -1.79
CA LYS A 40 -8.16 -10.19 -1.87
C LYS A 40 -7.50 -9.69 -3.15
N ALA A 41 -6.27 -9.21 -3.03
CA ALA A 41 -5.43 -8.85 -4.15
C ALA A 41 -4.09 -9.58 -4.06
N HIS A 42 -3.53 -9.94 -5.22
CA HIS A 42 -2.24 -10.62 -5.32
C HIS A 42 -1.22 -9.72 -6.01
N GLY A 43 -0.15 -9.42 -5.28
CA GLY A 43 0.99 -8.66 -5.75
C GLY A 43 2.11 -9.51 -6.31
N LYS A 44 3.24 -8.86 -6.57
CA LYS A 44 4.51 -9.49 -6.96
C LYS A 44 5.59 -9.07 -5.97
N SER A 45 6.55 -9.96 -5.75
CA SER A 45 7.76 -9.67 -4.98
C SER A 45 9.00 -9.70 -5.85
N LYS A 46 9.96 -8.83 -5.51
CA LYS A 46 11.27 -8.73 -6.12
C LYS A 46 12.33 -8.54 -5.04
N THR A 47 13.57 -8.82 -5.40
CA THR A 47 14.77 -8.50 -4.63
C THR A 47 15.74 -7.76 -5.54
N TYR A 48 16.69 -7.01 -4.97
CA TYR A 48 17.78 -6.40 -5.70
C TYR A 48 19.10 -6.61 -4.97
N LYS A 49 20.20 -6.39 -5.69
CA LYS A 49 21.56 -6.39 -5.13
C LYS A 49 22.20 -5.03 -5.40
N PHE A 50 22.97 -4.55 -4.45
CA PHE A 50 23.76 -3.33 -4.57
C PHE A 50 25.10 -3.54 -3.85
N TYR A 51 26.19 -3.62 -4.61
CA TYR A 51 27.50 -4.04 -4.09
C TYR A 51 27.40 -5.38 -3.31
N ASN A 52 27.84 -5.41 -2.05
CA ASN A 52 27.74 -6.57 -1.16
C ASN A 52 26.38 -6.70 -0.46
N TYR A 53 25.47 -5.74 -0.64
CA TYR A 53 24.13 -5.77 -0.05
C TYR A 53 23.15 -6.53 -0.96
N THR A 54 22.38 -7.42 -0.36
CA THR A 54 21.21 -8.04 -0.98
C THR A 54 19.96 -7.60 -0.22
N SER A 55 18.97 -7.10 -0.94
CA SER A 55 17.72 -6.68 -0.32
C SER A 55 16.91 -7.86 0.19
N ASN A 56 16.14 -7.58 1.23
CA ASN A 56 15.00 -8.42 1.62
C ASN A 56 13.95 -8.47 0.50
N HIS A 57 12.89 -9.26 0.68
CA HIS A 57 11.84 -9.41 -0.32
C HIS A 57 10.90 -8.21 -0.29
N ILE A 58 10.85 -7.48 -1.40
CA ILE A 58 10.04 -6.27 -1.58
C ILE A 58 8.79 -6.67 -2.34
N HIS A 59 7.64 -6.38 -1.78
CA HIS A 59 6.34 -6.70 -2.34
C HIS A 59 5.65 -5.44 -2.84
N HIS A 60 4.97 -5.55 -3.97
CA HIS A 60 4.07 -4.54 -4.50
C HIS A 60 2.75 -5.19 -4.91
N CYS A 61 1.64 -4.65 -4.43
CA CYS A 61 0.29 -5.11 -4.77
C CYS A 61 -0.59 -3.91 -5.10
N THR A 62 -1.25 -3.93 -6.26
CA THR A 62 -2.19 -2.87 -6.65
C THR A 62 -3.60 -3.30 -6.27
N LEU A 63 -4.22 -2.57 -5.35
CA LEU A 63 -5.66 -2.64 -5.09
C LEU A 63 -6.35 -1.79 -6.15
N ARG A 64 -7.36 -2.32 -6.83
CA ARG A 64 -8.05 -1.67 -7.96
C ARG A 64 -9.55 -1.62 -7.72
N ASN A 65 -10.24 -0.80 -8.49
CA ASN A 65 -11.70 -0.65 -8.47
C ASN A 65 -12.22 -0.25 -7.08
N LEU A 66 -11.46 0.61 -6.39
CA LEU A 66 -11.86 1.17 -5.12
C LEU A 66 -12.94 2.25 -5.33
N GLU A 67 -13.78 2.41 -4.32
CA GLU A 67 -14.75 3.50 -4.27
C GLU A 67 -14.07 4.80 -3.82
N TYR A 68 -14.61 5.94 -4.25
CA TYR A 68 -14.11 7.25 -3.85
C TYR A 68 -14.52 7.58 -2.42
N ASP A 69 -13.78 8.49 -1.78
CA ASP A 69 -14.09 9.03 -0.45
C ASP A 69 -14.46 7.97 0.59
N THR A 70 -13.69 6.87 0.57
CA THR A 70 -14.03 5.66 1.30
C THR A 70 -12.83 5.17 2.09
N LYS A 71 -13.06 4.82 3.35
CA LYS A 71 -12.05 4.19 4.19
C LYS A 71 -11.94 2.71 3.84
N TYR A 72 -10.70 2.27 3.63
CA TYR A 72 -10.34 0.87 3.45
C TYR A 72 -9.38 0.44 4.55
N ASP A 73 -9.74 -0.62 5.24
CA ASP A 73 -8.82 -1.40 6.04
C ASP A 73 -8.10 -2.40 5.12
N TYR A 74 -6.83 -2.67 5.41
CA TYR A 74 -6.08 -3.72 4.72
C TYR A 74 -5.05 -4.39 5.61
N MET A 75 -4.68 -5.60 5.22
CA MET A 75 -3.76 -6.46 5.92
C MET A 75 -2.73 -7.04 4.96
N VAL A 76 -1.47 -7.00 5.38
CA VAL A 76 -0.32 -7.60 4.71
C VAL A 76 0.32 -8.67 5.59
N GLY A 77 1.15 -9.54 5.01
CA GLY A 77 1.83 -10.60 5.78
C GLY A 77 0.92 -11.79 6.13
N VAL A 78 -0.16 -11.96 5.37
CA VAL A 78 -1.19 -13.00 5.54
C VAL A 78 -0.55 -14.39 5.65
N ARG A 79 -0.95 -15.17 6.67
CA ARG A 79 -0.39 -16.50 7.03
C ARG A 79 1.05 -16.48 7.58
N GLN A 80 1.59 -15.32 7.96
CA GLN A 80 2.92 -15.21 8.58
C GLN A 80 2.90 -14.28 9.80
N THR A 81 3.05 -12.99 9.58
CA THR A 81 2.97 -11.97 10.63
C THR A 81 2.08 -10.86 10.10
N GLU A 82 0.81 -10.98 10.44
CA GLU A 82 -0.24 -10.12 9.94
C GLU A 82 -0.16 -8.74 10.59
N ARG A 83 -0.27 -7.70 9.75
CA ARG A 83 -0.31 -6.30 10.19
C ARG A 83 -1.44 -5.60 9.49
N LYS A 84 -2.30 -4.94 10.26
CA LYS A 84 -3.47 -4.20 9.79
C LYS A 84 -3.16 -2.71 9.74
N PHE A 85 -3.61 -2.06 8.67
CA PHE A 85 -3.50 -0.62 8.44
C PHE A 85 -4.77 -0.14 7.72
N TRP A 86 -4.89 1.16 7.52
CA TRP A 86 -6.01 1.76 6.80
C TRP A 86 -5.58 2.97 5.98
N PHE A 87 -6.41 3.33 5.00
CA PHE A 87 -6.29 4.57 4.23
C PHE A 87 -7.67 5.04 3.77
N PHE A 88 -7.76 6.29 3.33
CA PHE A 88 -8.93 6.84 2.64
C PHE A 88 -8.60 7.00 1.15
N THR A 89 -9.50 6.56 0.29
CA THR A 89 -9.47 6.96 -1.12
C THR A 89 -9.89 8.42 -1.23
N PRO A 90 -9.31 9.17 -2.18
CA PRO A 90 -9.71 10.55 -2.38
C PRO A 90 -11.14 10.64 -2.96
N PRO A 91 -11.78 11.81 -2.87
CA PRO A 91 -13.04 12.06 -3.56
C PRO A 91 -12.88 11.96 -5.07
N LYS A 92 -14.01 11.75 -5.76
CA LYS A 92 -14.06 11.71 -7.22
C LYS A 92 -13.49 13.02 -7.79
N PRO A 93 -12.63 12.99 -8.82
CA PRO A 93 -12.13 14.20 -9.46
C PRO A 93 -13.26 15.12 -9.94
N GLY A 94 -13.12 16.42 -9.69
CA GLY A 94 -14.05 17.46 -10.10
C GLY A 94 -13.44 18.86 -9.91
N PRO A 95 -13.97 19.89 -10.58
CA PRO A 95 -13.40 21.25 -10.57
C PRO A 95 -13.36 21.87 -9.17
N ASP A 96 -14.39 21.63 -8.36
CA ASP A 96 -14.58 22.28 -7.05
C ASP A 96 -14.34 21.33 -5.87
N VAL A 97 -13.55 20.28 -6.07
CA VAL A 97 -13.33 19.25 -5.05
C VAL A 97 -12.12 19.62 -4.18
N PRO A 98 -12.31 19.97 -2.89
CA PRO A 98 -11.21 20.34 -2.03
C PRO A 98 -10.33 19.14 -1.68
N TYR A 99 -9.03 19.36 -1.59
CA TYR A 99 -8.07 18.37 -1.12
C TYR A 99 -6.87 19.07 -0.47
N MET A 100 -6.30 18.45 0.56
CA MET A 100 -5.15 18.99 1.27
C MET A 100 -3.91 18.14 0.97
N PHE A 101 -2.84 18.79 0.53
CA PHE A 101 -1.55 18.15 0.26
C PHE A 101 -0.51 18.60 1.29
N GLY A 102 0.16 17.64 1.92
CA GLY A 102 1.37 17.91 2.68
C GLY A 102 2.57 18.04 1.72
N LEU A 103 3.30 19.15 1.81
CA LEU A 103 4.52 19.37 1.04
C LEU A 103 5.73 19.19 1.97
N ILE A 104 6.54 18.17 1.69
CA ILE A 104 7.70 17.82 2.50
C ILE A 104 8.88 17.57 1.56
N GLY A 105 10.03 18.16 1.87
CA GLY A 105 11.28 17.98 1.15
C GLY A 105 12.46 17.77 2.11
N ASN A 106 13.53 17.15 1.61
CA ASN A 106 14.74 16.85 2.38
C ASN A 106 14.49 16.08 3.70
N CYS A 107 13.85 14.92 3.60
CA CYS A 107 13.72 13.98 4.72
C CYS A 107 14.91 13.03 4.77
N VAL A 108 15.93 13.36 5.57
CA VAL A 108 17.05 12.47 5.87
C VAL A 108 17.03 12.08 7.34
N LEU A 109 17.23 10.80 7.63
CA LEU A 109 17.51 10.34 8.98
C LEU A 109 18.95 10.77 9.31
N LYS A 110 19.10 11.67 10.29
CA LYS A 110 20.43 11.98 10.84
C LYS A 110 20.86 10.80 11.72
N THR A 111 21.89 10.09 11.27
CA THR A 111 22.60 9.12 12.11
C THR A 111 23.74 9.83 12.81
N ASN A 112 23.90 9.61 14.11
CA ASN A 112 25.05 10.09 14.89
C ASN A 112 26.34 9.36 14.46
#